data_AF-A0A9X1VMH0-F1
#
_entry.id   AF-A0A9X1VMH0-F1
#
_cell.length_a   1.000
_cell.length_b   1.000
_cell.length_c   1.000
_cell.angle_alpha   90.00
_cell.angle_beta   90.00
_cell.angle_gamma   90.00
#
_symmetry.space_group_name_H-M   'P 1'
#
loop_
_entity.id
_entity.type
_entity.pdbx_description
1 polymer ?
#
loop_
_entity_poly.entity_id
_entity_poly.type
_entity_poly.pdbx_seq_one_letter_code
_entity_poly.pdbx_strand_id
1 'polypeptide(L)'
;MTKNFDKFPVNIAETAGRIARNPFIFHYERYEVWQGGKCIFSGNSNSKITTRLEQNSLHVIIEDESISKYINKTFHFGEISTNNDRIMWSKDIFNTSDDIEYNTPDVSSLFYINGELSKVTFTIHNPNTLVEFYRDESISTNSEPDIITKSKKVISLYEMENITDARPILVDIYRSVKHNPAQLKEVNDFESLGKSFMLMLDQRLSDDIDTLQMMSSLAYLFISKAIKKNENNPNLIKDRLIVLRIGHDALKYTVMSALRLNEGGFMAFSLGNSDLKARDAIYKMEIADLELNPILYLRIDFFNERKVEFDEKIRNQFFMPEKTKESVIESGIKIHNELFDYLDNMVILNEDVDF
;
A
#
# COMPACT_ATOMS: atom_id res chain seq x y z
N MET A 1 -1.76 0.35 18.09
CA MET A 1 -1.80 -1.12 18.24
C MET A 1 -0.39 -1.59 18.52
N THR A 2 -0.17 -2.44 19.52
CA THR A 2 1.12 -3.08 19.77
C THR A 2 1.51 -3.87 18.52
N LYS A 3 2.61 -3.50 17.85
CA LYS A 3 3.12 -4.24 16.70
C LYS A 3 3.50 -5.65 17.17
N ASN A 4 2.83 -6.66 16.63
CA ASN A 4 3.13 -8.05 16.93
C ASN A 4 4.14 -8.56 15.90
N PHE A 5 5.17 -9.27 16.36
CA PHE A 5 6.08 -9.97 15.45
C PHE A 5 5.36 -11.13 14.75
N ASP A 6 5.84 -11.42 13.55
CA ASP A 6 5.39 -12.54 12.73
C ASP A 6 5.53 -13.86 13.47
N LYS A 7 4.66 -14.82 13.12
CA LYS A 7 4.62 -16.14 13.76
C LYS A 7 5.27 -17.23 12.91
N PHE A 8 6.17 -17.97 13.53
CA PHE A 8 6.89 -19.12 12.98
C PHE A 8 6.49 -20.40 13.73
N PRO A 9 6.42 -21.55 13.02
CA PRO A 9 6.22 -22.83 13.68
C PRO A 9 7.37 -23.11 14.65
N VAL A 10 7.08 -23.77 15.77
CA VAL A 10 8.12 -24.19 16.71
C VAL A 10 8.90 -25.35 16.10
N ASN A 11 10.20 -25.13 15.85
CA ASN A 11 11.13 -26.12 15.34
C ASN A 11 12.51 -25.88 15.96
N ILE A 12 12.69 -26.41 17.17
CA ILE A 12 13.93 -26.27 17.94
C ILE A 12 14.94 -27.28 17.41
N ALA A 13 16.16 -26.82 17.14
CA ALA A 13 17.27 -27.61 16.59
C ALA A 13 16.89 -28.46 15.37
N GLU A 14 16.00 -27.93 14.50
CA GLU A 14 15.51 -28.61 13.30
C GLU A 14 14.83 -29.99 13.57
N THR A 15 14.34 -30.23 14.79
CA THR A 15 13.67 -31.50 15.18
C THR A 15 12.39 -31.81 14.39
N ALA A 16 11.71 -30.81 13.85
CA ALA A 16 10.52 -30.94 13.01
C ALA A 16 10.81 -30.88 11.50
N GLY A 17 12.10 -30.90 11.10
CA GLY A 17 12.55 -30.81 9.72
C GLY A 17 13.54 -29.67 9.49
N ARG A 18 14.18 -29.65 8.32
CA ARG A 18 15.16 -28.62 7.98
C ARG A 18 14.52 -27.24 7.87
N ILE A 19 15.20 -26.22 8.42
CA ILE A 19 14.84 -24.81 8.29
C ILE A 19 15.66 -24.20 7.16
N ALA A 20 14.99 -23.42 6.31
CA ALA A 20 15.65 -22.70 5.23
C ALA A 20 16.66 -21.69 5.79
N ARG A 21 17.90 -21.78 5.32
CA ARG A 21 18.99 -20.87 5.69
C ARG A 21 19.09 -19.82 4.60
N ASN A 22 18.74 -18.58 4.94
CA ASN A 22 18.78 -17.46 4.02
C ASN A 22 19.74 -16.39 4.59
N PRO A 23 20.75 -15.96 3.82
CA PRO A 23 21.51 -14.78 4.20
C PRO A 23 20.60 -13.55 4.08
N PHE A 24 20.89 -12.56 4.91
CA PHE A 24 20.21 -11.26 4.95
C PHE A 24 21.21 -10.11 5.04
N ILE A 25 20.74 -8.94 4.63
CA ILE A 25 21.36 -7.64 4.91
C ILE A 25 20.36 -6.87 5.77
N PHE A 26 20.81 -6.37 6.92
CA PHE A 26 19.96 -5.62 7.83
C PHE A 26 20.54 -4.23 8.05
N HIS A 27 19.87 -3.22 7.49
CA HIS A 27 20.13 -1.83 7.79
C HIS A 27 19.42 -1.47 9.09
N TYR A 28 20.15 -0.89 10.03
CA TYR A 28 19.60 -0.41 11.29
C TYR A 28 19.84 1.08 11.42
N GLU A 29 19.05 1.73 12.28
CA GLU A 29 19.11 3.17 12.55
C GLU A 29 19.42 3.44 14.02
N ARG A 30 19.00 2.53 14.89
CA ARG A 30 19.25 2.57 16.34
C ARG A 30 19.79 1.23 16.81
N TYR A 31 20.64 1.28 17.83
CA TYR A 31 21.04 0.10 18.57
C TYR A 31 21.12 0.39 20.07
N GLU A 32 20.94 -0.65 20.86
CA GLU A 32 21.02 -0.59 22.32
C GLU A 32 21.91 -1.72 22.82
N VAL A 33 22.72 -1.40 23.83
CA VAL A 33 23.57 -2.36 24.52
C VAL A 33 23.07 -2.49 25.94
N TRP A 34 22.65 -3.70 26.28
CA TRP A 34 22.11 -4.06 27.58
C TRP A 34 23.11 -4.97 28.28
N GLN A 35 23.40 -4.70 29.55
CA GLN A 35 24.29 -5.53 30.36
C GLN A 35 23.68 -5.70 31.75
N GLY A 36 23.51 -6.95 32.20
CA GLY A 36 22.89 -7.24 33.50
C GLY A 36 21.46 -6.68 33.65
N GLY A 37 20.70 -6.62 32.56
CA GLY A 37 19.31 -6.12 32.55
C GLY A 37 19.16 -4.60 32.53
N LYS A 38 20.25 -3.83 32.37
CA LYS A 38 20.22 -2.37 32.22
C LYS A 38 20.76 -1.96 30.85
N CYS A 39 20.11 -1.01 30.19
CA CYS A 39 20.65 -0.36 29.01
C CYS A 39 21.84 0.50 29.44
N ILE A 40 23.05 0.09 29.03
CA ILE A 40 24.31 0.77 29.36
C ILE A 40 24.76 1.72 28.24
N PHE A 41 24.21 1.55 27.04
CA PHE A 41 24.48 2.41 25.89
C PHE A 41 23.31 2.34 24.91
N SER A 42 22.98 3.48 24.30
CA SER A 42 22.06 3.57 23.17
C SER A 42 22.68 4.53 22.17
N GLY A 43 22.60 4.17 20.88
CA GLY A 43 23.21 4.93 19.81
C GLY A 43 22.42 4.81 18.51
N ASN A 44 22.67 5.76 17.62
CA ASN A 44 22.11 5.76 16.27
C ASN A 44 23.24 5.56 15.25
N SER A 45 22.95 4.88 14.15
CA SER A 45 23.90 4.59 13.09
C SER A 45 23.16 4.22 11.82
N ASN A 46 23.66 4.60 10.65
CA ASN A 46 23.10 4.20 9.34
C ASN A 46 23.89 3.03 8.72
N SER A 47 24.50 2.22 9.57
CA SER A 47 25.28 1.04 9.19
C SER A 47 24.39 -0.16 8.88
N LYS A 48 25.04 -1.28 8.53
CA LYS A 48 24.35 -2.53 8.22
C LYS A 48 25.07 -3.75 8.79
N ILE A 49 24.27 -4.79 9.00
CA ILE A 49 24.73 -6.15 9.26
C ILE A 49 24.63 -6.91 7.94
N THR A 50 25.74 -7.41 7.45
CA THR A 50 25.80 -8.23 6.23
C THR A 50 26.04 -9.67 6.65
N THR A 51 25.24 -10.60 6.14
CA THR A 51 25.46 -12.03 6.38
C THR A 51 25.68 -12.82 5.09
N ARG A 52 26.39 -13.94 5.22
CA ARG A 52 26.70 -14.86 4.12
C ARG A 52 26.61 -16.30 4.64
N LEU A 53 26.32 -17.24 3.75
CA LEU A 53 26.36 -18.66 4.10
C LEU A 53 27.70 -19.25 3.68
N GLU A 54 28.41 -19.83 4.64
CA GLU A 54 29.68 -20.51 4.44
C GLU A 54 29.59 -21.89 5.11
N GLN A 55 29.71 -22.97 4.33
CA GLN A 55 29.63 -24.35 4.85
C GLN A 55 28.40 -24.60 5.75
N ASN A 56 27.22 -24.09 5.33
CA ASN A 56 25.95 -24.19 6.05
C ASN A 56 25.87 -23.40 7.37
N SER A 57 26.89 -22.59 7.68
CA SER A 57 26.92 -21.66 8.80
C SER A 57 26.64 -20.24 8.33
N LEU A 58 25.94 -19.45 9.15
CA LEU A 58 25.69 -18.04 8.92
C LEU A 58 26.90 -17.23 9.40
N HIS A 59 27.69 -16.73 8.46
CA HIS A 59 28.76 -15.77 8.73
C HIS A 59 28.20 -14.35 8.78
N VAL A 60 28.53 -13.59 9.81
CA VAL A 60 27.97 -12.27 10.10
C VAL A 60 29.08 -11.22 10.14
N ILE A 61 28.83 -10.06 9.52
CA ILE A 61 29.73 -8.90 9.51
C ILE A 61 28.92 -7.66 9.90
N ILE A 62 29.35 -6.95 10.94
CA ILE A 62 28.77 -5.67 11.36
C ILE A 62 29.65 -4.53 10.84
N GLU A 63 29.11 -3.71 9.93
CA GLU A 63 29.82 -2.62 9.27
C GLU A 63 29.70 -1.30 10.06
N ASP A 64 30.07 -1.33 11.34
CA ASP A 64 29.95 -0.18 12.24
C ASP A 64 31.05 -0.13 13.30
N GLU A 65 31.89 0.89 13.20
CA GLU A 65 32.98 1.10 14.16
C GLU A 65 32.49 1.60 15.52
N SER A 66 31.32 2.26 15.57
CA SER A 66 30.80 2.88 16.79
C SER A 66 30.43 1.86 17.87
N ILE A 67 30.15 0.61 17.46
CA ILE A 67 29.74 -0.47 18.36
C ILE A 67 30.85 -1.48 18.67
N SER A 68 32.02 -1.35 18.04
CA SER A 68 33.15 -2.28 18.12
C SER A 68 33.67 -2.57 19.54
N LYS A 69 33.39 -1.66 20.49
CA LYS A 69 33.73 -1.84 21.91
C LYS A 69 32.89 -2.92 22.60
N TYR A 70 31.68 -3.18 22.12
CA TYR A 70 30.67 -4.02 22.79
C TYR A 70 30.44 -5.37 22.11
N ILE A 71 30.85 -5.50 20.84
CA ILE A 71 30.61 -6.70 20.03
C ILE A 71 31.72 -6.86 19.00
N ASN A 72 32.21 -8.10 18.85
CA ASN A 72 33.13 -8.45 17.77
C ASN A 72 32.40 -8.32 16.43
N LYS A 73 33.02 -7.66 15.45
CA LYS A 73 32.35 -7.31 14.18
C LYS A 73 32.14 -8.50 13.24
N THR A 74 32.85 -9.60 13.47
CA THR A 74 32.80 -10.79 12.60
C THR A 74 32.67 -12.05 13.46
N PHE A 75 31.69 -12.89 13.15
CA PHE A 75 31.39 -14.14 13.86
C PHE A 75 30.50 -15.04 13.01
N HIS A 76 30.24 -16.27 13.47
CA HIS A 76 29.42 -17.24 12.74
C HIS A 76 28.50 -18.05 13.67
N PHE A 77 27.41 -18.58 13.10
CA PHE A 77 26.47 -19.49 13.75
C PHE A 77 26.25 -20.74 12.90
N GLY A 78 26.32 -21.93 13.50
CA GLY A 78 26.15 -23.21 12.79
C GLY A 78 24.72 -23.76 12.86
N GLU A 79 23.95 -23.35 13.87
CA GLU A 79 22.68 -23.96 14.20
C GLU A 79 21.53 -22.95 14.07
N ILE A 80 20.34 -23.42 13.72
CA ILE A 80 19.15 -22.59 13.51
C ILE A 80 17.92 -23.23 14.16
N SER A 81 16.99 -22.40 14.63
CA SER A 81 15.68 -22.79 15.16
C SER A 81 14.63 -21.75 14.82
N THR A 82 13.37 -22.16 14.80
CA THR A 82 12.24 -21.23 14.81
C THR A 82 11.43 -21.40 16.10
N ASN A 83 11.04 -20.30 16.72
CA ASN A 83 10.26 -20.33 17.94
C ASN A 83 9.29 -19.16 17.98
N ASN A 84 8.02 -19.45 17.68
CA ASN A 84 6.88 -18.54 17.78
C ASN A 84 7.11 -17.18 17.13
N ASP A 85 7.77 -16.21 17.76
CA ASP A 85 7.96 -14.86 17.25
C ASP A 85 9.31 -14.58 16.56
N ARG A 86 10.21 -15.58 16.49
CA ARG A 86 11.56 -15.37 15.97
C ARG A 86 12.17 -16.55 15.23
N ILE A 87 13.14 -16.24 14.39
CA ILE A 87 14.15 -17.18 13.88
C ILE A 87 15.42 -16.98 14.70
N MET A 88 15.94 -18.04 15.28
CA MET A 88 17.11 -18.02 16.15
C MET A 88 18.27 -18.75 15.48
N TRP A 89 19.44 -18.12 15.46
CA TRP A 89 20.70 -18.75 15.12
C TRP A 89 21.55 -18.91 16.38
N SER A 90 22.32 -19.99 16.48
CA SER A 90 23.19 -20.25 17.63
C SER A 90 24.50 -20.88 17.19
N LYS A 91 25.55 -20.66 18.00
CA LYS A 91 26.77 -21.45 17.94
C LYS A 91 26.56 -22.86 18.51
N ASP A 92 25.73 -22.96 19.55
CA ASP A 92 25.48 -24.18 20.31
C ASP A 92 24.14 -24.05 21.07
N ILE A 93 23.05 -24.53 20.46
CA ILE A 93 21.68 -24.46 21.03
C ILE A 93 21.58 -25.17 22.38
N PHE A 94 22.37 -26.23 22.59
CA PHE A 94 22.30 -27.07 23.77
C PHE A 94 23.39 -26.75 24.80
N ASN A 95 24.21 -25.73 24.54
CA ASN A 95 25.28 -25.28 25.43
C ASN A 95 26.19 -26.44 25.89
N THR A 96 26.60 -27.26 24.92
CA THR A 96 27.45 -28.44 25.09
C THR A 96 28.95 -28.13 25.06
N SER A 97 29.32 -26.93 24.61
CA SER A 97 30.67 -26.40 24.52
C SER A 97 30.87 -25.27 25.54
N ASP A 98 32.00 -25.29 26.24
CA ASP A 98 32.41 -24.24 27.19
C ASP A 98 33.12 -23.06 26.49
N ASP A 99 33.00 -22.94 25.16
CA ASP A 99 33.74 -21.97 24.36
C ASP A 99 33.03 -20.61 24.29
N ILE A 100 33.16 -19.84 25.38
CA ILE A 100 32.57 -18.50 25.51
C ILE A 100 33.65 -17.43 25.34
N GLU A 101 33.79 -16.97 24.09
CA GLU A 101 34.69 -15.87 23.73
C GLU A 101 34.19 -14.51 24.21
N TYR A 102 35.13 -13.63 24.56
CA TYR A 102 34.83 -12.26 24.97
C TYR A 102 34.27 -11.43 23.82
N ASN A 103 33.13 -10.76 24.03
CA ASN A 103 32.41 -9.92 23.06
C ASN A 103 31.93 -10.64 21.79
N THR A 104 32.05 -11.97 21.69
CA THR A 104 31.57 -12.71 20.53
C THR A 104 30.15 -13.22 20.78
N PRO A 105 29.18 -12.91 19.89
CA PRO A 105 27.84 -13.45 20.00
C PRO A 105 27.80 -14.98 19.90
N ASP A 106 26.97 -15.59 20.72
CA ASP A 106 26.70 -17.02 20.71
C ASP A 106 25.25 -17.34 20.29
N VAL A 107 24.33 -16.37 20.43
CA VAL A 107 22.96 -16.45 19.91
C VAL A 107 22.60 -15.19 19.12
N SER A 108 21.93 -15.37 17.99
CA SER A 108 21.25 -14.33 17.23
C SER A 108 19.75 -14.61 17.17
N SER A 109 18.92 -13.58 17.31
CA SER A 109 17.48 -13.68 17.09
C SER A 109 17.00 -12.63 16.09
N LEU A 110 16.21 -13.10 15.12
CA LEU A 110 15.66 -12.32 14.01
C LEU A 110 14.14 -12.20 14.21
N PHE A 111 13.64 -10.98 14.25
CA PHE A 111 12.23 -10.68 14.45
C PHE A 111 11.67 -9.95 13.24
N TYR A 112 10.57 -10.47 12.71
CA TYR A 112 9.94 -9.98 11.49
C TYR A 112 8.60 -9.32 11.79
N ILE A 113 8.22 -8.32 10.99
CA ILE A 113 6.90 -7.70 10.98
C ILE A 113 6.44 -7.65 9.54
N ASN A 114 5.30 -8.29 9.22
CA ASN A 114 4.72 -8.36 7.87
C ASN A 114 5.71 -8.91 6.82
N GLY A 115 6.55 -9.88 7.20
CA GLY A 115 7.56 -10.49 6.34
C GLY A 115 8.88 -9.72 6.25
N GLU A 116 8.99 -8.53 6.85
CA GLU A 116 10.22 -7.74 6.86
C GLU A 116 10.99 -7.87 8.17
N LEU A 117 12.31 -8.06 8.08
CA LEU A 117 13.19 -8.10 9.26
C LEU A 117 13.20 -6.70 9.92
N SER A 118 12.74 -6.63 11.17
CA SER A 118 12.53 -5.37 11.91
C SER A 118 13.53 -5.19 13.06
N LYS A 119 13.92 -6.29 13.71
CA LYS A 119 14.86 -6.30 14.82
C LYS A 119 15.81 -7.49 14.72
N VAL A 120 17.09 -7.25 14.98
CA VAL A 120 18.13 -8.26 15.12
C VAL A 120 18.75 -8.12 16.49
N THR A 121 18.87 -9.21 17.24
CA THR A 121 19.55 -9.19 18.54
C THR A 121 20.70 -10.17 18.56
N PHE A 122 21.80 -9.78 19.21
CA PHE A 122 22.92 -10.65 19.52
C PHE A 122 23.08 -10.77 21.03
N THR A 123 23.02 -12.01 21.52
CA THR A 123 23.34 -12.33 22.91
C THR A 123 24.80 -12.75 22.99
N ILE A 124 25.50 -12.19 23.96
CA ILE A 124 26.91 -12.44 24.28
C ILE A 124 26.95 -12.86 25.75
N HIS A 125 27.42 -14.07 26.04
CA HIS A 125 27.50 -14.53 27.44
C HIS A 125 28.74 -14.00 28.20
N ASN A 126 29.81 -13.59 27.50
CA ASN A 126 31.01 -13.01 28.10
C ASN A 126 31.38 -11.67 27.46
N PRO A 127 31.12 -10.52 28.11
CA PRO A 127 30.31 -10.37 29.33
C PRO A 127 28.82 -10.51 29.00
N ASN A 128 27.98 -10.84 29.99
CA ASN A 128 26.51 -10.99 29.84
C ASN A 128 25.84 -9.73 29.25
N THR A 129 25.79 -9.67 27.92
CA THR A 129 25.47 -8.50 27.12
C THR A 129 24.48 -8.89 26.04
N LEU A 130 23.44 -8.08 25.87
CA LEU A 130 22.49 -8.18 24.78
C LEU A 130 22.63 -6.92 23.93
N VAL A 131 22.94 -7.10 22.66
CA VAL A 131 22.98 -6.01 21.68
C VAL A 131 21.75 -6.11 20.80
N GLU A 132 20.93 -5.07 20.80
CA GLU A 132 19.70 -5.01 20.04
C GLU A 132 19.83 -3.97 18.94
N PHE A 133 19.66 -4.39 17.70
CA PHE A 133 19.64 -3.54 16.52
C PHE A 133 18.21 -3.37 16.06
N TYR A 134 17.83 -2.12 15.91
CA TYR A 134 16.53 -1.70 15.50
C TYR A 134 16.65 -1.02 14.15
N ARG A 135 15.83 -1.48 13.21
CA ARG A 135 15.38 -0.60 12.15
C ARG A 135 14.46 0.39 12.86
N ASP A 136 14.98 1.54 13.29
CA ASP A 136 14.18 2.50 14.03
C ASP A 136 13.06 2.98 13.11
N GLU A 137 11.85 2.97 13.65
CA GLU A 137 10.67 3.54 13.00
C GLU A 137 10.43 4.96 13.51
N SER A 138 11.41 5.59 14.15
CA SER A 138 11.33 6.99 14.57
C SER A 138 11.64 7.91 13.38
N ILE A 139 10.60 8.21 12.60
CA ILE A 139 10.45 9.46 11.84
C ILE A 139 11.70 9.82 11.01
N SER A 140 12.06 8.95 10.08
CA SER A 140 12.49 9.41 8.76
C SER A 140 11.29 9.27 7.82
N THR A 141 10.99 10.35 7.11
CA THR A 141 9.86 10.51 6.20
C THR A 141 9.91 9.52 5.04
N ASN A 142 9.46 8.27 5.27
CA ASN A 142 8.97 7.28 4.29
C ASN A 142 8.45 5.99 4.98
N SER A 143 7.90 6.07 6.20
CA SER A 143 6.99 5.00 6.66
C SER A 143 5.78 4.99 5.74
N GLU A 144 5.42 3.83 5.19
CA GLU A 144 4.20 3.69 4.40
C GLU A 144 3.04 4.34 5.17
N PRO A 145 2.35 5.36 4.59
CA PRO A 145 1.33 6.09 5.32
C PRO A 145 0.30 5.12 5.92
N ASP A 146 -0.16 5.36 7.15
CA ASP A 146 -1.09 4.45 7.86
C ASP A 146 -2.34 4.13 7.01
N ILE A 147 -2.81 5.10 6.22
CA ILE A 147 -3.90 4.90 5.26
C ILE A 147 -3.58 3.84 4.21
N ILE A 148 -2.33 3.72 3.75
CA ILE A 148 -1.90 2.70 2.80
C ILE A 148 -1.80 1.32 3.45
N THR A 149 -1.25 1.25 4.66
CA THR A 149 -1.25 -0.02 5.42
C THR A 149 -2.68 -0.51 5.65
N LYS A 150 -3.61 0.39 6.02
CA LYS A 150 -5.03 0.09 6.16
C LYS A 150 -5.66 -0.33 4.82
N SER A 151 -5.33 0.36 3.73
CA SER A 151 -5.81 0.03 2.38
C SER A 151 -5.44 -1.38 1.95
N LYS A 152 -4.17 -1.77 2.11
CA LYS A 152 -3.71 -3.13 1.80
C LYS A 152 -4.41 -4.18 2.65
N LYS A 153 -4.60 -3.90 3.94
CA LYS A 153 -5.35 -4.78 4.84
C LYS A 153 -6.79 -4.96 4.37
N VAL A 154 -7.50 -3.90 4.00
CA VAL A 154 -8.87 -4.00 3.44
C VAL A 154 -8.90 -4.86 2.19
N ILE A 155 -7.95 -4.67 1.26
CA ILE A 155 -7.90 -5.46 0.02
C ILE A 155 -7.71 -6.94 0.34
N SER A 156 -6.79 -7.29 1.25
CA SER A 156 -6.59 -8.68 1.68
C SER A 156 -7.84 -9.28 2.33
N LEU A 157 -8.61 -8.51 3.09
CA LEU A 157 -9.86 -8.98 3.70
C LEU A 157 -10.93 -9.26 2.63
N TYR A 158 -11.01 -8.44 1.59
CA TYR A 158 -11.89 -8.68 0.45
C TYR A 158 -11.50 -9.92 -0.36
N GLU A 159 -10.20 -10.14 -0.57
CA GLU A 159 -9.69 -11.35 -1.22
C GLU A 159 -9.99 -12.62 -0.41
N MET A 160 -10.12 -12.50 0.91
CA MET A 160 -10.52 -13.57 1.83
C MET A 160 -12.04 -13.64 2.08
N GLU A 161 -12.85 -12.87 1.33
CA GLU A 161 -14.31 -12.75 1.49
C GLU A 161 -14.78 -12.29 2.89
N ASN A 162 -13.90 -11.68 3.68
CA ASN A 162 -14.18 -11.17 5.02
C ASN A 162 -14.57 -9.68 5.00
N ILE A 163 -15.72 -9.40 4.37
CA ILE A 163 -16.22 -8.04 4.11
C ILE A 163 -16.58 -7.31 5.43
N THR A 164 -17.08 -8.04 6.43
CA THR A 164 -17.52 -7.47 7.72
C THR A 164 -16.37 -6.80 8.47
N ASP A 165 -15.19 -7.44 8.49
CA ASP A 165 -14.01 -6.90 9.17
C ASP A 165 -13.34 -5.77 8.38
N ALA A 166 -13.62 -5.66 7.07
CA ALA A 166 -13.11 -4.59 6.22
C ALA A 166 -13.84 -3.25 6.46
N ARG A 167 -15.14 -3.29 6.78
CA ARG A 167 -15.99 -2.09 6.91
C ARG A 167 -15.46 -1.05 7.90
N PRO A 168 -15.08 -1.40 9.16
CA PRO A 168 -14.57 -0.41 10.11
C PRO A 168 -13.28 0.25 9.63
N ILE A 169 -12.41 -0.51 8.94
CA ILE A 169 -11.14 -0.01 8.43
C ILE A 169 -11.37 0.98 7.28
N LEU A 170 -12.33 0.69 6.40
CA LEU A 170 -12.72 1.63 5.34
C LEU A 170 -13.27 2.94 5.93
N VAL A 171 -14.11 2.87 6.97
CA VAL A 171 -14.61 4.06 7.67
C VAL A 171 -13.46 4.85 8.29
N ASP A 172 -12.47 4.18 8.86
CA ASP A 172 -11.28 4.83 9.43
C ASP A 172 -10.42 5.50 8.36
N ILE A 173 -10.25 4.88 7.18
CA ILE A 173 -9.56 5.51 6.03
C ILE A 173 -10.30 6.79 5.62
N TYR A 174 -11.62 6.71 5.43
CA TYR A 174 -12.44 7.87 5.05
C TYR A 174 -12.30 9.02 6.06
N ARG A 175 -12.46 8.71 7.36
CA ARG A 175 -12.35 9.71 8.43
C ARG A 175 -10.96 10.31 8.52
N SER A 176 -9.91 9.50 8.36
CA SER A 176 -8.53 9.98 8.35
C SER A 176 -8.35 11.02 7.24
N VAL A 177 -8.74 10.68 6.01
CA VAL A 177 -8.59 11.56 4.85
C VAL A 177 -9.44 12.82 4.99
N LYS A 178 -10.69 12.71 5.45
CA LYS A 178 -11.57 13.87 5.69
C LYS A 178 -10.98 14.81 6.75
N HIS A 179 -10.35 14.27 7.79
CA HIS A 179 -9.78 15.07 8.88
C HIS A 179 -8.44 15.72 8.51
N ASN A 180 -7.59 15.03 7.74
CA ASN A 180 -6.28 15.52 7.34
C ASN A 180 -6.00 15.21 5.86
N PRO A 181 -6.55 15.99 4.92
CA PRO A 181 -6.33 15.76 3.48
C PRO A 181 -4.87 15.85 3.06
N ALA A 182 -4.05 16.67 3.75
CA ALA A 182 -2.64 16.87 3.44
C ALA A 182 -1.83 15.55 3.41
N GLN A 183 -2.25 14.53 4.18
CA GLN A 183 -1.60 13.21 4.20
C GLN A 183 -1.61 12.52 2.82
N LEU A 184 -2.51 12.92 1.91
CA LEU A 184 -2.60 12.38 0.56
C LEU A 184 -1.38 12.73 -0.30
N LYS A 185 -0.61 13.76 0.06
CA LYS A 185 0.67 14.12 -0.59
C LYS A 185 1.76 13.07 -0.36
N GLU A 186 1.67 12.33 0.73
CA GLU A 186 2.66 11.33 1.15
C GLU A 186 2.36 9.93 0.56
N VAL A 187 1.22 9.78 -0.12
CA VAL A 187 0.80 8.51 -0.71
C VAL A 187 1.66 8.15 -1.91
N ASN A 188 2.24 6.96 -1.88
CA ASN A 188 3.03 6.39 -2.96
C ASN A 188 2.33 5.20 -3.67
N ASP A 189 1.51 4.44 -2.94
CA ASP A 189 0.67 3.34 -3.43
C ASP A 189 -0.75 3.83 -3.77
N PHE A 190 -0.88 4.36 -4.97
CA PHE A 190 -2.16 4.88 -5.47
C PHE A 190 -3.18 3.78 -5.75
N GLU A 191 -2.72 2.57 -6.10
CA GLU A 191 -3.61 1.46 -6.42
C GLU A 191 -4.39 1.03 -5.17
N SER A 192 -3.68 0.79 -4.07
CA SER A 192 -4.31 0.33 -2.82
C SER A 192 -5.31 1.35 -2.27
N LEU A 193 -4.94 2.64 -2.30
CA LEU A 193 -5.81 3.71 -1.81
C LEU A 193 -7.03 3.92 -2.70
N GLY A 194 -6.84 3.96 -4.02
CA GLY A 194 -7.93 4.11 -4.99
C GLY A 194 -8.93 2.96 -4.90
N LYS A 195 -8.43 1.72 -4.81
CA LYS A 195 -9.27 0.53 -4.56
C LYS A 195 -10.04 0.65 -3.25
N SER A 196 -9.42 1.13 -2.18
CA SER A 196 -10.12 1.28 -0.89
C SER A 196 -11.35 2.17 -1.02
N PHE A 197 -11.24 3.33 -1.67
CA PHE A 197 -12.40 4.20 -1.91
C PHE A 197 -13.43 3.59 -2.87
N MET A 198 -12.99 2.83 -3.89
CA MET A 198 -13.91 2.05 -4.73
C MET A 198 -14.71 1.03 -3.90
N LEU A 199 -14.05 0.33 -2.98
CA LEU A 199 -14.69 -0.64 -2.08
C LEU A 199 -15.67 0.03 -1.11
N MET A 200 -15.46 1.30 -0.73
CA MET A 200 -16.45 2.06 0.05
C MET A 200 -17.77 2.25 -0.69
N LEU A 201 -17.71 2.49 -2.02
CA LEU A 201 -18.89 2.61 -2.86
C LEU A 201 -19.60 1.26 -3.02
N ASP A 202 -18.83 0.19 -3.24
CA ASP A 202 -19.34 -1.18 -3.34
C ASP A 202 -20.10 -1.59 -2.06
N GLN A 203 -19.52 -1.32 -0.90
CA GLN A 203 -20.14 -1.60 0.41
C GLN A 203 -21.26 -0.62 0.82
N ARG A 204 -21.55 0.38 -0.01
CA ARG A 204 -22.54 1.44 0.28
C ARG A 204 -22.35 2.01 1.70
N LEU A 205 -21.16 2.54 1.98
CA LEU A 205 -20.85 3.06 3.31
C LEU A 205 -21.74 4.24 3.73
N SER A 206 -22.29 4.97 2.77
CA SER A 206 -23.18 6.10 2.96
C SER A 206 -24.20 6.17 1.82
N ASP A 207 -25.32 6.84 2.07
CA ASP A 207 -26.30 7.30 1.08
C ASP A 207 -26.26 8.83 0.87
N ASP A 208 -25.45 9.53 1.65
CA ASP A 208 -25.21 10.96 1.55
C ASP A 208 -24.39 11.31 0.29
N ILE A 209 -24.92 12.21 -0.52
CA ILE A 209 -24.37 12.50 -1.86
C ILE A 209 -22.98 13.14 -1.78
N ASP A 210 -22.73 14.01 -0.80
CA ASP A 210 -21.44 14.69 -0.63
C ASP A 210 -20.36 13.67 -0.22
N THR A 211 -20.72 12.75 0.68
CA THR A 211 -19.87 11.63 1.08
C THR A 211 -19.54 10.71 -0.10
N LEU A 212 -20.54 10.36 -0.91
CA LEU A 212 -20.36 9.54 -2.11
C LEU A 212 -19.53 10.26 -3.19
N GLN A 213 -19.69 11.58 -3.31
CA GLN A 213 -18.92 12.40 -4.25
C GLN A 213 -17.44 12.40 -3.86
N MET A 214 -17.13 12.55 -2.57
CA MET A 214 -15.76 12.41 -2.08
C MET A 214 -15.18 11.01 -2.37
N MET A 215 -15.91 9.94 -2.03
CA MET A 215 -15.45 8.57 -2.24
C MET A 215 -15.17 8.29 -3.73
N SER A 216 -16.10 8.64 -4.62
CA SER A 216 -15.95 8.42 -6.06
C SER A 216 -14.85 9.26 -6.69
N SER A 217 -14.70 10.51 -6.26
CA SER A 217 -13.64 11.41 -6.75
C SER A 217 -12.25 10.94 -6.34
N LEU A 218 -12.07 10.55 -5.08
CA LEU A 218 -10.78 10.02 -4.60
C LEU A 218 -10.46 8.65 -5.20
N ALA A 219 -11.45 7.76 -5.35
CA ALA A 219 -11.27 6.50 -6.05
C ALA A 219 -10.79 6.73 -7.49
N TYR A 220 -11.47 7.61 -8.23
CA TYR A 220 -11.11 7.95 -9.61
C TYR A 220 -9.70 8.54 -9.71
N LEU A 221 -9.36 9.52 -8.85
CA LEU A 221 -8.06 10.19 -8.86
C LEU A 221 -6.92 9.19 -8.65
N PHE A 222 -6.98 8.40 -7.58
CA PHE A 222 -5.88 7.51 -7.21
C PHE A 222 -5.75 6.32 -8.17
N ILE A 223 -6.86 5.76 -8.65
CA ILE A 223 -6.77 4.74 -9.72
C ILE A 223 -6.18 5.35 -11.00
N SER A 224 -6.57 6.57 -11.38
CA SER A 224 -6.00 7.25 -12.55
C SER A 224 -4.50 7.56 -12.38
N LYS A 225 -4.05 7.91 -11.17
CA LYS A 225 -2.61 8.04 -10.86
C LYS A 225 -1.88 6.70 -10.98
N ALA A 226 -2.49 5.61 -10.53
CA ALA A 226 -1.93 4.27 -10.68
C ALA A 226 -1.81 3.88 -12.16
N ILE A 227 -2.83 4.19 -12.98
CA ILE A 227 -2.81 3.96 -14.44
C ILE A 227 -1.67 4.74 -15.08
N LYS A 228 -1.47 6.02 -14.76
CA LYS A 228 -0.34 6.80 -15.28
C LYS A 228 1.04 6.21 -14.91
N LYS A 229 1.15 5.47 -13.80
CA LYS A 229 2.38 4.74 -13.42
C LYS A 229 2.52 3.40 -14.15
N ASN A 230 1.42 2.76 -14.52
CA ASN A 230 1.41 1.44 -15.15
C ASN A 230 0.25 1.32 -16.16
N GLU A 231 0.41 1.98 -17.32
CA GLU A 231 -0.65 2.17 -18.32
C GLU A 231 -1.14 0.85 -18.94
N ASN A 232 -0.31 -0.20 -18.88
CA ASN A 232 -0.60 -1.50 -19.50
C ASN A 232 -1.29 -2.49 -18.55
N ASN A 233 -1.65 -2.09 -17.31
CA ASN A 233 -2.32 -2.99 -16.37
C ASN A 233 -3.85 -2.98 -16.58
N PRO A 234 -4.45 -4.02 -17.19
CA PRO A 234 -5.88 -4.04 -17.46
C PRO A 234 -6.72 -4.06 -16.17
N ASN A 235 -6.16 -4.50 -15.03
CA ASN A 235 -6.89 -4.45 -13.76
C ASN A 235 -7.13 -3.02 -13.29
N LEU A 236 -6.20 -2.09 -13.53
CA LEU A 236 -6.39 -0.70 -13.14
C LEU A 236 -7.45 -0.01 -14.00
N ILE A 237 -7.49 -0.30 -15.31
CA ILE A 237 -8.54 0.20 -16.20
C ILE A 237 -9.91 -0.38 -15.80
N LYS A 238 -9.95 -1.68 -15.49
CA LYS A 238 -11.13 -2.35 -14.94
C LYS A 238 -11.65 -1.65 -13.68
N ASP A 239 -10.76 -1.36 -12.73
CA ASP A 239 -11.15 -0.71 -11.48
C ASP A 239 -11.65 0.72 -11.73
N ARG A 240 -11.04 1.48 -12.66
CA ARG A 240 -11.54 2.81 -13.05
C ARG A 240 -12.93 2.73 -13.68
N LEU A 241 -13.18 1.77 -14.58
CA LEU A 241 -14.50 1.53 -15.16
C LEU A 241 -15.55 1.19 -14.10
N ILE A 242 -15.18 0.39 -13.10
CA ILE A 242 -16.07 0.09 -11.96
C ILE A 242 -16.41 1.39 -11.22
N VAL A 243 -15.43 2.24 -10.90
CA VAL A 243 -15.68 3.53 -10.25
C VAL A 243 -16.60 4.44 -11.06
N LEU A 244 -16.35 4.57 -12.38
CA LEU A 244 -17.20 5.37 -13.27
C LEU A 244 -18.64 4.86 -13.31
N ARG A 245 -18.86 3.57 -13.04
CA ARG A 245 -20.17 2.94 -13.04
C ARG A 245 -20.88 3.03 -11.69
N ILE A 246 -20.24 2.59 -10.61
CA ILE A 246 -20.87 2.54 -9.27
C ILE A 246 -20.90 3.91 -8.60
N GLY A 247 -19.92 4.77 -8.89
CA GLY A 247 -19.84 6.14 -8.39
C GLY A 247 -20.50 7.17 -9.31
N HIS A 248 -21.14 6.73 -10.40
CA HIS A 248 -21.59 7.58 -11.51
C HIS A 248 -22.37 8.81 -11.05
N ASP A 249 -23.42 8.61 -10.25
CA ASP A 249 -24.34 9.69 -9.88
C ASP A 249 -23.68 10.75 -8.99
N ALA A 250 -22.74 10.33 -8.15
CA ALA A 250 -22.02 11.23 -7.25
C ALA A 250 -20.83 11.91 -7.96
N LEU A 251 -20.06 11.16 -8.75
CA LEU A 251 -18.91 11.67 -9.51
C LEU A 251 -19.33 12.73 -10.52
N LYS A 252 -20.57 12.68 -11.00
CA LYS A 252 -21.18 13.67 -11.89
C LYS A 252 -21.00 15.11 -11.39
N TYR A 253 -21.16 15.36 -10.10
CA TYR A 253 -21.00 16.71 -9.53
C TYR A 253 -19.54 17.20 -9.64
N THR A 254 -18.58 16.32 -9.38
CA THR A 254 -17.15 16.59 -9.58
C THR A 254 -16.84 16.85 -11.06
N VAL A 255 -17.43 16.08 -11.98
CA VAL A 255 -17.29 16.28 -13.42
C VAL A 255 -17.89 17.63 -13.85
N MET A 256 -19.03 18.04 -13.28
CA MET A 256 -19.62 19.35 -13.55
C MET A 256 -18.68 20.49 -13.17
N SER A 257 -18.00 20.38 -12.02
CA SER A 257 -17.00 21.35 -11.57
C SER A 257 -15.75 21.33 -12.46
N ALA A 258 -15.19 20.15 -12.73
CA ALA A 258 -14.00 19.98 -13.58
C ALA A 258 -14.18 20.55 -14.99
N LEU A 259 -15.35 20.32 -15.58
CA LEU A 259 -15.71 20.77 -16.93
C LEU A 259 -16.36 22.17 -16.95
N ARG A 260 -16.41 22.86 -15.81
CA ARG A 260 -16.97 24.22 -15.67
C ARG A 260 -18.42 24.34 -16.18
N LEU A 261 -19.19 23.27 -16.06
CA LEU A 261 -20.58 23.23 -16.55
C LEU A 261 -21.52 24.08 -15.68
N ASN A 262 -21.06 24.53 -14.52
CA ASN A 262 -21.83 25.29 -13.54
C ASN A 262 -21.56 26.82 -13.58
N GLU A 263 -20.65 27.29 -14.43
CA GLU A 263 -20.27 28.72 -14.51
C GLU A 263 -21.43 29.65 -14.91
N GLY A 264 -22.52 29.11 -15.47
CA GLY A 264 -23.75 29.85 -15.78
C GLY A 264 -24.68 30.13 -14.57
N GLY A 265 -24.30 29.73 -13.36
CA GLY A 265 -25.09 29.94 -12.14
C GLY A 265 -26.41 29.17 -12.12
N PHE A 266 -27.42 29.69 -11.42
CA PHE A 266 -28.74 29.05 -11.24
C PHE A 266 -29.42 28.66 -12.57
N MET A 267 -29.17 29.39 -13.66
CA MET A 267 -29.67 29.07 -15.01
C MET A 267 -29.11 27.77 -15.59
N ALA A 268 -27.84 27.44 -15.30
CA ALA A 268 -27.20 26.21 -15.78
C ALA A 268 -27.79 24.97 -15.09
N PHE A 269 -28.11 25.07 -13.80
CA PHE A 269 -28.80 24.04 -13.02
C PHE A 269 -30.28 23.91 -13.38
N SER A 270 -31.00 25.03 -13.56
CA SER A 270 -32.45 25.05 -13.80
C SER A 270 -32.90 24.38 -15.11
N LEU A 271 -31.98 24.18 -16.06
CA LEU A 271 -32.29 23.56 -17.36
C LEU A 271 -31.90 22.09 -17.45
N GLY A 272 -31.36 21.48 -16.37
CA GLY A 272 -30.89 20.08 -16.36
C GLY A 272 -29.73 19.80 -17.34
N ASN A 273 -29.20 20.83 -18.00
CA ASN A 273 -28.24 20.69 -19.08
C ASN A 273 -26.86 20.29 -18.56
N SER A 274 -26.45 20.83 -17.41
CA SER A 274 -25.15 20.51 -16.79
C SER A 274 -25.11 19.07 -16.26
N ASP A 275 -26.23 18.59 -15.73
CA ASP A 275 -26.40 17.20 -15.26
C ASP A 275 -26.25 16.20 -16.41
N LEU A 276 -27.00 16.41 -17.49
CA LEU A 276 -26.94 15.55 -18.68
C LEU A 276 -25.55 15.58 -19.33
N LYS A 277 -24.93 16.75 -19.43
CA LYS A 277 -23.57 16.89 -19.97
C LYS A 277 -22.53 16.15 -19.15
N ALA A 278 -22.61 16.21 -17.81
CA ALA A 278 -21.68 15.51 -16.94
C ALA A 278 -21.90 13.98 -16.97
N ARG A 279 -23.16 13.52 -17.02
CA ARG A 279 -23.49 12.11 -17.28
C ARG A 279 -22.87 11.63 -18.59
N ASP A 280 -23.07 12.39 -19.66
CA ASP A 280 -22.57 12.05 -21.00
C ASP A 280 -21.05 12.06 -21.04
N ALA A 281 -20.41 12.97 -20.29
CA ALA A 281 -18.97 12.99 -20.12
C ALA A 281 -18.44 11.72 -19.45
N ILE A 282 -19.11 11.22 -18.41
CA ILE A 282 -18.75 9.94 -17.77
C ILE A 282 -18.91 8.76 -18.74
N TYR A 283 -20.00 8.72 -19.52
CA TYR A 283 -20.16 7.68 -20.54
C TYR A 283 -19.06 7.73 -21.61
N LYS A 284 -18.65 8.93 -22.05
CA LYS A 284 -17.53 9.09 -23.00
C LYS A 284 -16.22 8.56 -22.42
N MET A 285 -15.96 8.81 -21.14
CA MET A 285 -14.81 8.23 -20.42
C MET A 285 -14.88 6.70 -20.40
N GLU A 286 -16.02 6.11 -20.02
CA GLU A 286 -16.19 4.65 -20.03
C GLU A 286 -15.96 4.04 -21.43
N ILE A 287 -16.46 4.71 -22.48
CA ILE A 287 -16.27 4.29 -23.88
C ILE A 287 -14.79 4.32 -24.26
N ALA A 288 -14.07 5.39 -23.92
CA ALA A 288 -12.65 5.51 -24.20
C ALA A 288 -11.87 4.37 -23.53
N ASP A 289 -12.11 4.11 -22.24
CA ASP A 289 -11.43 3.05 -21.50
C ASP A 289 -11.70 1.65 -22.08
N LEU A 290 -12.96 1.35 -22.43
CA LEU A 290 -13.35 0.06 -23.01
C LEU A 290 -12.74 -0.16 -24.40
N GLU A 291 -12.80 0.84 -25.27
CA GLU A 291 -12.35 0.73 -26.65
C GLU A 291 -10.82 0.70 -26.78
N LEU A 292 -10.12 1.41 -25.88
CA LEU A 292 -8.65 1.37 -25.81
C LEU A 292 -8.14 0.10 -25.11
N ASN A 293 -8.99 -0.64 -24.38
CA ASN A 293 -8.62 -1.86 -23.67
C ASN A 293 -9.55 -3.05 -24.02
N PRO A 294 -9.51 -3.58 -25.26
CA PRO A 294 -10.43 -4.61 -25.72
C PRO A 294 -10.47 -5.88 -24.87
N ILE A 295 -9.36 -6.20 -24.20
CA ILE A 295 -9.24 -7.38 -23.34
C ILE A 295 -10.32 -7.44 -22.26
N LEU A 296 -10.85 -6.28 -21.83
CA LEU A 296 -11.86 -6.20 -20.77
C LEU A 296 -13.21 -6.70 -21.26
N TYR A 297 -13.74 -6.17 -22.36
CA TYR A 297 -15.03 -6.60 -22.90
C TYR A 297 -14.95 -7.93 -23.65
N LEU A 298 -13.76 -8.36 -24.09
CA LEU A 298 -13.58 -9.69 -24.69
C LEU A 298 -13.56 -10.83 -23.65
N ARG A 299 -13.29 -10.53 -22.38
CA ARG A 299 -13.13 -11.56 -21.32
C ARG A 299 -14.15 -11.48 -20.18
N ILE A 300 -14.83 -10.35 -20.02
CA ILE A 300 -15.72 -10.12 -18.89
C ILE A 300 -17.08 -9.68 -19.43
N ASP A 301 -18.09 -10.54 -19.26
CA ASP A 301 -19.45 -10.33 -19.80
C ASP A 301 -20.05 -8.98 -19.39
N PHE A 302 -19.84 -8.57 -18.14
CA PHE A 302 -20.27 -7.27 -17.63
C PHE A 302 -19.80 -6.10 -18.50
N PHE A 303 -18.55 -6.11 -18.96
CA PHE A 303 -18.03 -5.04 -19.84
C PHE A 303 -18.45 -5.23 -21.30
N ASN A 304 -18.70 -6.46 -21.74
CA ASN A 304 -19.27 -6.73 -23.06
C ASN A 304 -20.68 -6.13 -23.18
N GLU A 305 -21.54 -6.39 -22.21
CA GLU A 305 -22.90 -5.81 -22.15
C GLU A 305 -22.85 -4.29 -22.16
N ARG A 306 -21.94 -3.71 -21.36
CA ARG A 306 -21.76 -2.25 -21.30
C ARG A 306 -21.29 -1.67 -22.63
N LYS A 307 -20.35 -2.35 -23.31
CA LYS A 307 -19.87 -1.95 -24.64
C LYS A 307 -20.99 -1.99 -25.67
N VAL A 308 -21.82 -3.03 -25.67
CA VAL A 308 -22.98 -3.13 -26.57
C VAL A 308 -23.92 -1.95 -26.35
N GLU A 309 -24.27 -1.61 -25.10
CA GLU A 309 -25.11 -0.45 -24.79
C GLU A 309 -24.53 0.85 -25.36
N PHE A 310 -23.22 1.05 -25.24
CA PHE A 310 -22.56 2.23 -25.79
C PHE A 310 -22.51 2.27 -27.31
N ASP A 311 -22.28 1.14 -27.98
CA ASP A 311 -22.36 1.05 -29.43
C ASP A 311 -23.76 1.45 -29.93
N GLU A 312 -24.82 1.06 -29.21
CA GLU A 312 -26.18 1.49 -29.53
C GLU A 312 -26.39 2.99 -29.34
N LYS A 313 -25.88 3.57 -28.23
CA LYS A 313 -25.94 5.02 -27.99
C LYS A 313 -25.21 5.81 -29.08
N ILE A 314 -24.02 5.37 -29.48
CA ILE A 314 -23.25 6.02 -30.56
C ILE A 314 -24.02 5.94 -31.88
N ARG A 315 -24.54 4.76 -32.24
CA ARG A 315 -25.34 4.55 -33.46
C ARG A 315 -26.58 5.45 -33.50
N ASN A 316 -27.18 5.72 -32.34
CA ASN A 316 -28.34 6.59 -32.20
C ASN A 316 -27.99 8.09 -32.07
N GLN A 317 -26.72 8.47 -32.28
CA GLN A 317 -26.23 9.85 -32.17
C GLN A 317 -26.53 10.48 -30.79
N PHE A 318 -26.44 9.69 -29.73
CA PHE A 318 -26.75 10.13 -28.37
C PHE A 318 -25.80 11.24 -27.86
N PHE A 319 -24.53 11.21 -28.28
CA PHE A 319 -23.44 12.05 -27.73
C PHE A 319 -23.19 13.36 -28.47
N MET A 320 -24.22 14.00 -29.02
CA MET A 320 -24.04 15.24 -29.79
C MET A 320 -23.24 16.32 -29.00
N PRO A 321 -22.29 17.03 -29.63
CA PRO A 321 -22.04 17.08 -31.07
C PRO A 321 -21.18 15.94 -31.66
N GLU A 322 -20.59 15.08 -30.83
CA GLU A 322 -19.78 13.95 -31.27
C GLU A 322 -20.67 12.89 -31.95
N LYS A 323 -20.44 12.65 -33.24
CA LYS A 323 -21.26 11.77 -34.09
C LYS A 323 -20.59 10.46 -34.47
N THR A 324 -19.28 10.35 -34.29
CA THR A 324 -18.51 9.15 -34.62
C THR A 324 -17.91 8.54 -33.37
N LYS A 325 -17.68 7.23 -33.40
CA LYS A 325 -17.04 6.51 -32.31
C LYS A 325 -15.67 7.11 -31.97
N GLU A 326 -14.88 7.46 -32.99
CA GLU A 326 -13.57 8.08 -32.83
C GLU A 326 -13.67 9.42 -32.10
N SER A 327 -14.61 10.30 -32.49
CA SER A 327 -14.82 11.59 -31.81
C SER A 327 -15.27 11.44 -30.36
N VAL A 328 -16.08 10.40 -30.07
CA VAL A 328 -16.53 10.07 -28.71
C VAL A 328 -15.35 9.59 -27.86
N ILE A 329 -14.47 8.74 -28.40
CA ILE A 329 -13.26 8.26 -27.73
C ILE A 329 -12.30 9.43 -27.46
N GLU A 330 -12.01 10.27 -28.46
CA GLU A 330 -11.15 11.45 -28.30
C GLU A 330 -11.69 12.40 -27.22
N SER A 331 -13.01 12.64 -27.21
CA SER A 331 -13.65 13.43 -26.15
C SER A 331 -13.52 12.75 -24.79
N GLY A 332 -13.68 11.43 -24.69
CA GLY A 332 -13.52 10.68 -23.44
C GLY A 332 -12.11 10.80 -22.87
N ILE A 333 -11.07 10.65 -23.70
CA ILE A 333 -9.66 10.84 -23.31
C ILE A 333 -9.44 12.27 -22.80
N LYS A 334 -9.97 13.26 -23.51
CA LYS A 334 -9.85 14.67 -23.11
C LYS A 334 -10.50 14.92 -21.73
N ILE A 335 -11.70 14.39 -21.51
CA ILE A 335 -12.41 14.52 -20.23
C ILE A 335 -11.64 13.81 -19.11
N HIS A 336 -11.06 12.64 -19.37
CA HIS A 336 -10.20 11.96 -18.40
C HIS A 336 -9.06 12.86 -17.91
N ASN A 337 -8.40 13.56 -18.84
CA ASN A 337 -7.32 14.49 -18.54
C ASN A 337 -7.82 15.70 -17.75
N GLU A 338 -8.91 16.34 -18.19
CA GLU A 338 -9.49 17.51 -17.51
C GLU A 338 -9.94 17.17 -16.08
N LEU A 339 -10.61 16.04 -15.89
CA LEU A 339 -11.03 15.57 -14.56
C LEU A 339 -9.82 15.19 -13.68
N PHE A 340 -8.81 14.53 -14.25
CA PHE A 340 -7.59 14.20 -13.54
C PHE A 340 -6.88 15.46 -13.06
N ASP A 341 -6.67 16.44 -13.94
CA ASP A 341 -5.95 17.67 -13.61
C ASP A 341 -6.74 18.50 -12.60
N TYR A 342 -8.07 18.57 -12.72
CA TYR A 342 -8.93 19.20 -11.72
C TYR A 342 -8.75 18.56 -10.34
N LEU A 343 -8.86 17.23 -10.26
CA LEU A 343 -8.76 16.50 -8.99
C LEU A 343 -7.36 16.51 -8.40
N ASP A 344 -6.32 16.41 -9.22
CA ASP A 344 -4.93 16.48 -8.76
C ASP A 344 -4.65 17.87 -8.15
N ASN A 345 -5.08 18.94 -8.80
CA ASN A 345 -4.96 20.29 -8.26
C ASN A 345 -5.76 20.48 -6.96
N MET A 346 -7.04 20.07 -6.94
CA MET A 346 -7.90 20.21 -5.77
C MET A 346 -7.38 19.40 -4.57
N VAL A 347 -7.15 18.11 -4.76
CA VAL A 347 -6.85 17.18 -3.67
C VAL A 347 -5.38 17.28 -3.24
N ILE A 348 -4.46 17.36 -4.20
CA ILE A 348 -3.02 17.28 -3.91
C ILE A 348 -2.42 18.65 -3.70
N LEU A 349 -2.78 19.68 -4.48
CA LEU A 349 -2.21 21.02 -4.26
C LEU A 349 -2.98 21.78 -3.19
N ASN A 350 -4.31 21.83 -3.29
CA ASN A 350 -5.15 22.63 -2.38
C ASN A 350 -5.55 21.89 -1.10
N GLU A 351 -5.22 20.60 -0.97
CA GLU A 351 -5.59 19.76 0.19
C GLU A 351 -7.11 19.76 0.44
N ASP A 352 -7.89 19.85 -0.64
CA ASP A 352 -9.34 19.94 -0.58
C ASP A 352 -10.00 18.66 -1.09
N VAL A 353 -10.80 18.05 -0.22
CA VAL A 353 -11.56 16.83 -0.48
C VAL A 353 -13.07 17.07 -0.33
N ASP A 354 -13.47 18.34 -0.21
CA ASP A 354 -14.85 18.80 -0.16
C ASP A 354 -15.20 19.33 -1.56
N PHE A 355 -15.95 18.53 -2.33
CA PHE A 355 -16.12 18.72 -3.77
C PHE A 355 -17.37 19.49 -4.19
#